data_AF-A0A8D2KPP6-F1
#
_entry.id   AF-A0A8D2KPP6-F1
#
_cell.length_a   1.000
_cell.length_b   1.000
_cell.length_c   1.000
_cell.angle_alpha   90.00
_cell.angle_beta   90.00
_cell.angle_gamma   90.00
#
_symmetry.space_group_name_H-M   'P 1'
#
loop_
_entity.id
_entity.type
_entity.pdbx_description
1 polymer ?
#
loop_
_entity_poly.entity_id
_entity_poly.type
_entity_poly.pdbx_seq_one_letter_code
_entity_poly.pdbx_strand_id
1 'polypeptide(L)'
;MAGWWRALPRAAQRYPWPTNVLLYAGLFSAGDALQQRLRGGPADWRQTRRVATLAVTFHANFNYVWLRVLERALPGRAPRVVLTKVLCDQLFGGPIALSAFYVGMSILQEKDDVLLDLKQKFWNTYKTGLMYWPFVQLTNFGLVPVHWRTAYTGLCGFLWATFLCFSQQSGDGTLQSAFAFLHRKEADVGGRRPGK
;
A
#
# COMPACT_ATOMS: atom_id res chain seq x y z
N MET A 1 -29.51 -8.14 13.55
CA MET A 1 -28.36 -7.45 12.92
C MET A 1 -27.35 -8.47 12.35
N ALA A 2 -27.70 -9.22 11.29
CA ALA A 2 -26.89 -10.38 10.84
C ALA A 2 -26.72 -10.53 9.31
N GLY A 3 -26.95 -9.47 8.52
CA GLY A 3 -26.88 -9.54 7.04
C GLY A 3 -25.60 -8.95 6.40
N TRP A 4 -24.90 -8.06 7.10
CA TRP A 4 -23.85 -7.21 6.52
C TRP A 4 -22.60 -8.01 6.15
N TRP A 5 -22.22 -8.99 6.97
CA TRP A 5 -21.06 -9.86 6.74
C TRP A 5 -21.22 -10.80 5.53
N ARG A 6 -22.47 -11.14 5.16
CA ARG A 6 -22.78 -11.88 3.92
C ARG A 6 -23.03 -10.97 2.72
N ALA A 7 -23.37 -9.71 2.94
CA ALA A 7 -23.64 -8.74 1.88
C ALA A 7 -22.35 -8.30 1.17
N LEU A 8 -21.26 -8.07 1.91
CA LEU A 8 -19.98 -7.63 1.34
C LEU A 8 -19.38 -8.65 0.34
N PRO A 9 -19.30 -9.95 0.66
CA PRO A 9 -18.80 -10.95 -0.28
C PRO A 9 -19.71 -11.13 -1.50
N ARG A 10 -21.04 -11.03 -1.32
CA ARG A 10 -21.99 -11.10 -2.43
C ARG A 10 -21.89 -9.90 -3.36
N ALA A 11 -21.70 -8.70 -2.81
CA ALA A 11 -21.46 -7.49 -3.59
C ALA A 11 -20.12 -7.57 -4.33
N ALA A 12 -19.06 -8.06 -3.69
CA ALA A 12 -17.76 -8.28 -4.32
C ALA A 12 -17.81 -9.33 -5.44
N GLN A 13 -18.70 -10.32 -5.36
CA GLN A 13 -18.91 -11.29 -6.43
C GLN A 13 -19.78 -10.75 -7.57
N ARG A 14 -20.82 -9.98 -7.25
CA ARG A 14 -21.79 -9.45 -8.23
C ARG A 14 -21.25 -8.23 -8.98
N TYR A 15 -20.56 -7.33 -8.27
CA TYR A 15 -19.95 -6.11 -8.79
C TYR A 15 -18.50 -5.99 -8.29
N PRO A 16 -17.59 -6.86 -8.79
CA PRO A 16 -16.21 -6.91 -8.30
C PRO A 16 -15.45 -5.62 -8.51
N TRP A 17 -15.72 -4.89 -9.59
CA TRP A 17 -15.00 -3.66 -9.89
C TRP A 17 -15.31 -2.52 -8.90
N PRO A 18 -16.55 -2.02 -8.78
CA PRO A 18 -16.84 -0.91 -7.87
C PRO A 18 -16.63 -1.31 -6.40
N THR A 19 -16.87 -2.57 -6.02
CA THR A 19 -16.66 -3.03 -4.64
C THR A 19 -15.18 -2.98 -4.27
N ASN A 20 -14.28 -3.49 -5.12
CA ASN A 20 -12.85 -3.43 -4.87
C ASN A 20 -12.32 -1.98 -4.90
N VAL A 21 -12.83 -1.15 -5.81
CA VAL A 21 -12.43 0.27 -5.90
C VAL A 21 -12.79 1.04 -4.64
N LEU A 22 -14.03 0.90 -4.16
CA LEU A 22 -14.49 1.57 -2.95
C LEU A 22 -13.78 1.06 -1.69
N LEU A 23 -13.56 -0.26 -1.59
CA LEU A 23 -12.79 -0.84 -0.47
C LEU A 23 -11.35 -0.34 -0.47
N TYR A 24 -10.69 -0.36 -1.63
CA TYR A 24 -9.32 0.12 -1.77
C TYR A 24 -9.23 1.59 -1.38
N ALA A 25 -10.08 2.44 -1.95
CA ALA A 25 -10.06 3.87 -1.68
C ALA A 25 -10.36 4.17 -0.21
N GLY A 26 -11.36 3.50 0.38
CA GLY A 26 -11.70 3.64 1.79
C GLY A 26 -10.53 3.28 2.71
N LEU A 27 -9.87 2.15 2.45
CA LEU A 27 -8.70 1.71 3.23
C LEU A 27 -7.52 2.65 3.04
N PHE A 28 -7.27 3.11 1.82
CA PHE A 28 -6.16 4.01 1.54
C PHE A 28 -6.35 5.38 2.19
N SER A 29 -7.56 5.95 2.13
CA SER A 29 -7.91 7.20 2.81
C SER A 29 -7.94 7.06 4.33
N ALA A 30 -8.39 5.92 4.86
CA ALA A 30 -8.31 5.64 6.29
C ALA A 30 -6.84 5.56 6.76
N GLY A 31 -5.95 5.03 5.91
CA GLY A 31 -4.51 4.96 6.18
C GLY A 31 -3.89 6.35 6.25
N ASP A 32 -4.25 7.25 5.33
CA ASP A 32 -3.81 8.65 5.38
C ASP A 32 -4.35 9.37 6.63
N ALA A 33 -5.64 9.21 6.95
CA ALA A 33 -6.24 9.82 8.15
C ALA A 33 -5.59 9.31 9.45
N LEU A 34 -5.29 8.00 9.53
CA LEU A 34 -4.56 7.41 10.65
C LEU A 34 -3.13 7.94 10.73
N GLN A 35 -2.44 8.03 9.60
CA GLN A 35 -1.11 8.62 9.51
C GLN A 35 -1.10 10.06 10.03
N GLN A 36 -2.09 10.88 9.65
CA GLN A 36 -2.20 12.26 10.13
C GLN A 36 -2.41 12.32 11.64
N ARG A 37 -3.24 11.44 12.20
CA ARG A 37 -3.44 11.35 13.66
C ARG A 37 -2.17 10.93 14.40
N LEU A 38 -1.44 9.94 13.89
CA LEU A 38 -0.21 9.45 14.52
C LEU A 38 0.93 10.49 14.50
N ARG A 39 0.91 11.46 13.60
CA ARG A 39 1.86 12.58 13.58
C ARG A 39 1.61 13.62 14.68
N GLY A 40 0.50 13.54 15.41
CA GLY A 40 0.21 14.43 16.53
C GLY A 40 -0.10 15.89 16.14
N GLY A 41 -0.33 16.17 14.85
CA GLY A 41 -0.70 17.50 14.34
C GLY A 41 -2.19 17.64 14.02
N PRO A 42 -2.66 18.86 13.70
CA PRO A 42 -4.03 19.07 13.22
C PRO A 42 -4.27 18.26 11.93
N ALA A 43 -5.43 17.61 11.84
CA ALA A 43 -5.77 16.80 10.68
C ALA A 43 -6.00 17.68 9.43
N ASP A 44 -5.24 17.42 8.37
CA ASP A 44 -5.44 18.00 7.04
C ASP A 44 -6.41 17.14 6.23
N TRP A 45 -7.70 17.46 6.39
CA TRP A 45 -8.77 16.82 5.63
C TRP A 45 -8.70 17.13 4.13
N ARG A 46 -8.04 18.22 3.72
CA ARG A 46 -7.83 18.55 2.30
C ARG A 46 -6.84 17.59 1.67
N GLN A 47 -5.77 17.25 2.39
CA GLN A 47 -4.84 16.19 2.01
C GLN A 47 -5.54 14.83 1.90
N THR A 48 -6.34 14.46 2.92
CA THR A 48 -7.09 13.18 2.91
C THR A 48 -8.00 13.08 1.68
N ARG A 49 -8.70 14.19 1.34
CA ARG A 49 -9.56 14.26 0.15
C ARG A 49 -8.77 14.08 -1.16
N ARG A 50 -7.61 14.71 -1.30
CA ARG A 50 -6.75 14.55 -2.49
C ARG A 50 -6.29 13.10 -2.65
N VAL A 51 -5.89 12.47 -1.56
CA VAL A 51 -5.52 11.04 -1.53
C VAL A 51 -6.71 10.16 -1.92
N ALA A 52 -7.91 10.43 -1.37
CA ALA A 52 -9.14 9.73 -1.75
C ALA A 52 -9.42 9.85 -3.26
N THR A 53 -9.33 11.07 -3.80
CA THR A 53 -9.55 11.32 -5.22
C THR A 53 -8.60 10.49 -6.08
N LEU A 54 -7.28 10.53 -5.80
CA LEU A 54 -6.31 9.75 -6.58
C LEU A 54 -6.50 8.24 -6.44
N ALA A 55 -6.88 7.77 -5.24
CA ALA A 55 -7.14 6.37 -4.99
C ALA A 55 -8.34 5.87 -5.80
N VAL A 56 -9.44 6.64 -5.83
CA VAL A 56 -10.66 6.30 -6.57
C VAL A 56 -10.48 6.45 -8.08
N THR A 57 -9.85 7.53 -8.56
CA THR A 57 -9.79 7.83 -9.99
C THR A 57 -8.76 6.98 -10.71
N PHE A 58 -7.59 6.77 -10.11
CA PHE A 58 -6.48 6.09 -10.77
C PHE A 58 -6.08 4.81 -10.05
N HIS A 59 -5.66 4.91 -8.79
CA HIS A 59 -4.85 3.86 -8.16
C HIS A 59 -5.59 2.53 -8.01
N ALA A 60 -6.85 2.57 -7.59
CA ALA A 60 -7.68 1.39 -7.42
C ALA A 60 -8.08 0.77 -8.78
N ASN A 61 -8.39 1.60 -9.79
CA ASN A 61 -8.72 1.14 -11.14
C ASN A 61 -7.51 0.50 -11.81
N PHE A 62 -6.35 1.16 -11.72
CA PHE A 62 -5.09 0.64 -12.23
C PHE A 62 -4.77 -0.71 -11.60
N ASN A 63 -4.80 -0.83 -10.26
CA ASN A 63 -4.54 -2.10 -9.58
C ASN A 63 -5.54 -3.19 -9.99
N TYR A 64 -6.83 -2.87 -10.08
CA TYR A 64 -7.85 -3.84 -10.49
C TYR A 64 -7.62 -4.37 -11.92
N VAL A 65 -7.30 -3.49 -12.86
CA VAL A 65 -7.03 -3.87 -14.25
C VAL A 65 -5.70 -4.60 -14.36
N TRP A 66 -4.63 -4.05 -13.77
CA TRP A 66 -3.26 -4.58 -13.83
C TRP A 66 -3.17 -6.01 -13.29
N LEU A 67 -3.74 -6.27 -12.11
CA LEU A 67 -3.74 -7.61 -11.51
C LEU A 67 -4.49 -8.62 -12.40
N ARG A 68 -5.56 -8.20 -13.08
CA ARG A 68 -6.29 -9.06 -14.04
C ARG A 68 -5.52 -9.28 -15.33
N VAL A 69 -4.80 -8.28 -15.82
CA VAL A 69 -3.93 -8.42 -17.01
C VAL A 69 -2.83 -9.44 -16.71
N LEU A 70 -2.16 -9.32 -15.56
CA LEU A 70 -1.14 -10.30 -15.14
C LEU A 70 -1.70 -11.72 -15.00
N GLU A 71 -2.92 -11.87 -14.49
CA GLU A 71 -3.56 -13.18 -14.39
C GLU A 71 -3.95 -13.79 -15.73
N ARG A 72 -4.35 -12.96 -16.71
CA ARG A 72 -4.64 -13.41 -18.08
C ARG A 72 -3.37 -13.75 -18.85
N ALA A 73 -2.33 -12.94 -18.71
CA ALA A 73 -1.06 -13.14 -19.40
C ALA A 73 -0.27 -14.33 -18.84
N LEU A 74 -0.35 -14.57 -17.53
CA LEU A 74 0.38 -15.60 -16.82
C LEU A 74 -0.61 -16.48 -16.03
N PRO A 75 -1.40 -17.36 -16.68
CA PRO A 75 -2.40 -18.16 -15.98
C PRO A 75 -1.77 -19.15 -15.00
N GLY A 76 -2.44 -19.38 -13.88
CA GLY A 76 -2.07 -20.38 -12.88
C GLY A 76 -1.27 -19.86 -11.68
N ARG A 77 -0.92 -20.80 -10.81
CA ARG A 77 -0.29 -20.56 -9.49
C ARG A 77 1.02 -21.32 -9.28
N ALA A 78 1.61 -21.86 -10.35
CA ALA A 78 2.93 -22.50 -10.24
C ALA A 78 3.95 -21.48 -9.66
N PRO A 79 4.88 -21.89 -8.79
CA PRO A 79 5.81 -20.96 -8.13
C PRO A 79 6.56 -20.05 -9.12
N ARG A 80 6.98 -20.61 -10.27
CA ARG A 80 7.63 -19.84 -11.34
C ARG A 80 6.71 -18.75 -11.91
N VAL A 81 5.45 -19.09 -12.19
CA VAL A 81 4.44 -18.15 -12.73
C VAL A 81 4.16 -17.03 -11.74
N VAL A 82 3.99 -17.37 -10.46
CA VAL A 82 3.78 -16.39 -9.39
C VAL A 82 4.98 -15.45 -9.26
N LEU A 83 6.20 -16.00 -9.27
CA LEU A 83 7.42 -15.18 -9.21
C LEU A 83 7.53 -14.23 -10.42
N THR A 84 7.24 -14.71 -11.63
CA THR A 84 7.20 -13.85 -12.82
C THR A 84 6.17 -12.73 -12.68
N LYS A 85 4.97 -13.00 -12.16
CA LYS A 85 3.96 -11.96 -11.91
C LYS A 85 4.47 -10.91 -10.93
N VAL A 86 5.10 -11.35 -9.83
CA VAL A 86 5.68 -10.44 -8.84
C VAL A 86 6.77 -9.58 -9.49
N LEU A 87 7.67 -10.18 -10.27
CA LEU A 87 8.71 -9.43 -10.98
C LEU A 87 8.12 -8.40 -11.95
N CYS A 88 7.14 -8.79 -12.77
CA CYS A 88 6.44 -7.86 -13.65
C CYS A 88 5.75 -6.73 -12.88
N ASP A 89 5.12 -7.06 -11.76
CA ASP A 89 4.47 -6.08 -10.90
C ASP A 89 5.48 -5.09 -10.31
N GLN A 90 6.64 -5.55 -9.84
CA GLN A 90 7.66 -4.67 -9.26
C GLN A 90 8.42 -3.86 -10.31
N LEU A 91 8.63 -4.39 -11.52
CA LEU A 91 9.36 -3.69 -12.58
C LEU A 91 8.50 -2.68 -13.35
N PHE A 92 7.19 -2.94 -13.47
CA PHE A 92 6.29 -2.10 -14.25
C PHE A 92 5.17 -1.51 -13.39
N GLY A 93 4.39 -2.37 -12.72
CA GLY A 93 3.24 -1.96 -11.93
C GLY A 93 3.59 -0.96 -10.83
N GLY A 94 4.62 -1.25 -10.04
CA GLY A 94 5.11 -0.43 -8.93
C GLY A 94 5.60 0.94 -9.39
N PRO A 95 6.57 1.04 -10.32
CA PRO A 95 7.06 2.31 -10.84
C PRO A 95 5.96 3.17 -11.44
N ILE A 96 5.04 2.58 -12.23
CA ILE A 96 3.92 3.30 -12.83
C ILE A 96 2.96 3.83 -11.76
N ALA A 97 2.53 2.97 -10.83
CA ALA A 97 1.60 3.33 -9.76
C ALA A 97 2.19 4.42 -8.84
N LEU A 98 3.47 4.29 -8.49
CA LEU A 98 4.17 5.24 -7.64
C LEU A 98 4.37 6.58 -8.32
N SER A 99 4.76 6.57 -9.59
CA SER A 99 4.94 7.80 -10.39
C SER A 99 3.62 8.53 -10.55
N ALA A 100 2.56 7.82 -10.93
CA ALA A 100 1.23 8.40 -11.08
C ALA A 100 0.69 8.96 -9.75
N PHE A 101 0.97 8.30 -8.63
CA PHE A 101 0.59 8.80 -7.31
C PHE A 101 1.30 10.12 -6.98
N TYR A 102 2.63 10.19 -7.11
CA TYR A 102 3.38 11.41 -6.80
C TYR A 102 3.07 12.55 -7.77
N VAL A 103 2.99 12.27 -9.07
CA VAL A 103 2.60 13.27 -10.08
C VAL A 103 1.20 13.79 -9.80
N GLY A 104 0.22 12.90 -9.57
CA GLY A 104 -1.14 13.28 -9.25
C GLY A 104 -1.25 14.09 -7.95
N MET A 105 -0.48 13.71 -6.92
CA MET A 105 -0.42 14.45 -5.66
C MET A 105 0.17 15.83 -5.85
N SER A 106 1.28 15.96 -6.59
CA SER A 106 1.93 17.25 -6.86
C SER A 106 1.05 18.19 -7.69
N ILE A 107 0.31 17.65 -8.67
CA ILE A 107 -0.69 18.42 -9.44
C ILE A 107 -1.81 18.91 -8.51
N LEU A 108 -2.37 18.02 -7.69
CA LEU A 108 -3.44 18.39 -6.75
C LEU A 108 -2.98 19.35 -5.66
N GLN A 109 -1.69 19.33 -5.33
CA GLN A 109 -1.04 20.23 -4.39
C GLN A 109 -0.57 21.54 -5.03
N GLU A 110 -0.75 21.73 -6.35
CA GLU A 110 -0.36 22.93 -7.10
C GLU A 110 1.13 23.27 -6.92
N LYS A 111 2.00 22.24 -6.97
CA LYS A 111 3.45 22.46 -6.90
C LYS A 111 4.02 22.94 -8.23
N ASP A 112 4.98 23.86 -8.14
CA ASP A 112 5.66 24.42 -9.31
C ASP A 112 6.49 23.36 -10.06
N ASP A 113 7.20 22.48 -9.34
CA ASP A 113 8.10 21.48 -9.92
C ASP A 113 7.68 20.03 -9.61
N VAL A 114 6.70 19.53 -10.37
CA VAL A 114 6.17 18.16 -10.22
C VAL A 114 7.24 17.09 -10.43
N LEU A 115 8.12 17.26 -11.43
CA LEU A 115 9.16 16.28 -11.77
C LEU A 115 10.29 16.23 -10.75
N LEU A 116 10.62 17.38 -10.14
CA LEU A 116 11.64 17.45 -9.08
C LEU A 116 11.18 16.72 -7.82
N ASP A 117 9.92 16.97 -7.40
CA ASP A 117 9.31 16.29 -6.24
C ASP A 117 9.26 14.77 -6.45
N LEU A 118 8.89 14.34 -7.66
CA LEU A 118 8.93 12.94 -8.05
C LEU A 118 10.35 12.37 -7.91
N LYS A 119 11.35 12.97 -8.55
CA LYS A 119 12.73 12.45 -8.57
C LYS A 119 13.31 12.31 -7.15
N GLN A 120 13.02 13.27 -6.27
CA GLN A 120 13.50 13.25 -4.88
C GLN A 120 12.84 12.15 -4.04
N LYS A 121 11.52 11.94 -4.19
CA LYS A 121 10.76 11.01 -3.35
C LYS A 121 10.68 9.60 -3.91
N PHE A 122 10.75 9.46 -5.23
CA PHE A 122 10.55 8.20 -5.93
C PHE A 122 11.54 7.15 -5.46
N TRP A 123 12.84 7.44 -5.48
CA TRP A 123 13.85 6.44 -5.16
C TRP A 123 13.79 5.96 -3.71
N ASN A 124 13.56 6.87 -2.76
CA ASN A 124 13.44 6.50 -1.35
C ASN A 124 12.24 5.58 -1.12
N THR A 125 11.10 5.95 -1.71
CA THR A 125 9.85 5.20 -1.55
C THR A 125 9.86 3.88 -2.32
N TYR A 126 10.46 3.88 -3.51
CA TYR A 126 10.59 2.70 -4.36
C TYR A 126 11.49 1.65 -3.72
N LYS A 127 12.66 2.04 -3.20
CA LYS A 127 13.56 1.11 -2.49
C LYS A 127 12.89 0.49 -1.27
N THR A 128 12.23 1.31 -0.46
CA THR A 128 11.49 0.80 0.69
C THR A 128 10.34 -0.12 0.22
N GLY A 129 9.65 0.26 -0.85
CA GLY A 129 8.57 -0.50 -1.45
C GLY A 129 9.01 -1.88 -1.92
N LEU A 130 10.19 -1.99 -2.54
CA LEU A 130 10.79 -3.26 -2.96
C LEU A 130 11.07 -4.22 -1.80
N MET A 131 11.09 -3.76 -0.55
CA MET A 131 11.24 -4.65 0.60
C MET A 131 9.91 -5.17 1.15
N TYR A 132 8.79 -4.54 0.77
CA TYR A 132 7.46 -4.86 1.31
C TYR A 132 6.54 -5.47 0.24
N TRP A 133 6.42 -4.79 -0.90
CA TRP A 133 5.48 -5.14 -1.95
C TRP A 133 5.73 -6.50 -2.61
N PRO A 134 6.98 -6.99 -2.82
CA PRO A 134 7.16 -8.32 -3.39
C PRO A 134 6.56 -9.42 -2.52
N PHE A 135 6.70 -9.33 -1.19
CA PHE A 135 6.13 -10.31 -0.25
C PHE A 135 4.60 -10.24 -0.21
N VAL A 136 4.05 -9.02 -0.24
CA VAL A 136 2.61 -8.80 -0.34
C VAL A 136 2.07 -9.41 -1.62
N GLN A 137 2.71 -9.16 -2.76
CA GLN A 137 2.25 -9.64 -4.06
C GLN A 137 2.45 -11.14 -4.24
N LEU A 138 3.52 -11.70 -3.67
CA LEU A 138 3.71 -13.16 -3.61
C LEU A 138 2.52 -13.84 -2.93
N THR A 139 2.11 -13.30 -1.78
CA THR A 139 0.93 -13.78 -1.03
C THR A 139 -0.35 -13.54 -1.84
N ASN A 140 -0.48 -12.38 -2.47
CA ASN A 140 -1.65 -12.01 -3.28
C ASN A 140 -1.87 -12.97 -4.46
N PHE A 141 -0.82 -13.24 -5.24
CA PHE A 141 -0.91 -14.12 -6.41
C PHE A 141 -0.99 -15.60 -6.03
N GLY A 142 -0.32 -16.01 -4.96
CA GLY A 142 -0.28 -17.40 -4.48
C GLY A 142 -1.55 -17.84 -3.75
N LEU A 143 -2.06 -17.03 -2.82
CA LEU A 143 -3.12 -17.44 -1.89
C LEU A 143 -4.46 -16.72 -2.12
N VAL A 144 -4.44 -15.46 -2.52
CA VAL A 144 -5.67 -14.65 -2.60
C VAL A 144 -6.47 -14.97 -3.88
N PRO A 145 -7.79 -15.19 -3.78
CA PRO A 145 -8.65 -15.35 -4.95
C PRO A 145 -8.68 -14.09 -5.83
N VAL A 146 -8.76 -14.28 -7.15
CA VAL A 146 -8.72 -13.19 -8.16
C VAL A 146 -9.65 -12.02 -7.84
N HIS A 147 -10.85 -12.30 -7.32
CA HIS A 147 -11.87 -11.30 -7.03
C HIS A 147 -11.60 -10.45 -5.77
N TRP A 148 -10.71 -10.89 -4.87
CA TRP A 148 -10.32 -10.17 -3.65
C TRP A 148 -8.94 -9.53 -3.73
N ARG A 149 -8.16 -9.80 -4.79
CA ARG A 149 -6.76 -9.37 -4.86
C ARG A 149 -6.58 -7.86 -4.73
N THR A 150 -7.46 -7.06 -5.33
CA THR A 150 -7.39 -5.60 -5.22
C THR A 150 -7.73 -5.11 -3.81
N ALA A 151 -8.77 -5.66 -3.18
CA ALA A 151 -9.10 -5.34 -1.79
C ALA A 151 -7.97 -5.74 -0.83
N TYR A 152 -7.32 -6.89 -1.06
CA TYR A 152 -6.13 -7.32 -0.32
C TYR A 152 -4.98 -6.32 -0.49
N THR A 153 -4.67 -5.91 -1.71
CA THR A 153 -3.67 -4.85 -1.97
C THR A 153 -4.01 -3.56 -1.23
N GLY A 154 -5.29 -3.16 -1.18
CA GLY A 154 -5.75 -1.99 -0.43
C GLY A 154 -5.54 -2.11 1.07
N LEU A 155 -5.79 -3.30 1.65
CA LEU A 155 -5.55 -3.59 3.07
C LEU A 155 -4.06 -3.52 3.41
N CYS A 156 -3.20 -4.11 2.58
CA CYS A 156 -1.76 -3.99 2.74
C CYS A 156 -1.29 -2.54 2.53
N GLY A 157 -1.92 -1.79 1.62
CA GLY A 157 -1.68 -0.36 1.43
C GLY A 157 -1.98 0.48 2.67
N PHE A 158 -3.03 0.15 3.42
CA PHE A 158 -3.32 0.77 4.73
C PHE A 158 -2.20 0.53 5.75
N LEU A 159 -1.69 -0.70 5.84
CA LEU A 159 -0.57 -1.04 6.72
C LEU A 159 0.71 -0.31 6.29
N TRP A 160 0.95 -0.22 4.99
CA TRP A 160 2.07 0.52 4.41
C TRP A 160 2.02 2.02 4.75
N ALA A 161 0.85 2.67 4.66
CA ALA A 161 0.68 4.07 5.06
C ALA A 161 1.01 4.28 6.55
N THR A 162 0.60 3.34 7.41
CA THR A 162 0.94 3.35 8.83
C THR A 162 2.45 3.20 9.06
N PHE A 163 3.10 2.31 8.31
CA PHE A 163 4.55 2.10 8.38
C PHE A 163 5.35 3.32 7.90
N LEU A 164 4.93 3.99 6.83
CA LEU A 164 5.56 5.23 6.37
C LEU A 164 5.52 6.33 7.44
N CYS A 165 4.47 6.38 8.26
CA CYS A 165 4.40 7.31 9.39
C CYS A 165 5.50 7.05 10.41
N PHE A 166 5.69 5.79 10.80
CA PHE A 166 6.73 5.39 11.74
C PHE A 166 8.14 5.71 11.19
N SER A 167 8.37 5.41 9.92
CA SER A 167 9.65 5.69 9.27
C SER A 167 9.97 7.20 9.21
N GLN A 168 8.99 8.03 8.84
CA GLN A 168 9.22 9.48 8.73
C GLN A 168 9.43 10.17 10.09
N GLN A 169 8.84 9.65 11.17
CA GLN A 169 9.11 10.15 12.52
C GLN A 169 10.51 9.80 13.02
N SER A 170 11.14 8.78 12.45
CA SER A 170 12.41 8.25 12.94
C SER A 170 13.64 8.94 12.34
N GLY A 171 13.47 9.91 11.42
CA GLY A 171 14.55 10.77 10.89
C GLY A 171 15.59 10.08 9.98
N ASP A 172 15.88 8.81 10.21
CA ASP A 172 16.89 8.04 9.52
C ASP A 172 16.21 7.02 8.60
N GLY A 173 16.68 6.94 7.35
CA GLY A 173 16.08 6.17 6.27
C GLY A 173 15.50 4.81 6.71
N THR A 174 14.35 4.46 6.14
CA THR A 174 13.38 3.43 6.58
C THR A 174 13.94 2.08 7.07
N LEU A 175 15.12 1.70 6.56
CA LEU A 175 15.87 0.52 6.97
C LEU A 175 16.45 0.64 8.39
N GLN A 176 17.09 1.76 8.73
CA GLN A 176 17.69 1.98 10.05
C GLN A 176 16.63 2.09 11.14
N SER A 177 15.48 2.69 10.85
CA SER A 177 14.37 2.80 11.81
C SER A 177 13.77 1.44 12.18
N ALA A 178 13.59 0.57 11.19
CA ALA A 178 13.11 -0.79 11.40
C ALA A 178 14.14 -1.64 12.17
N PHE A 179 15.43 -1.54 11.82
CA PHE A 179 16.51 -2.22 12.54
C PHE A 179 16.69 -1.69 13.96
N ALA A 180 16.61 -0.37 14.19
CA ALA A 180 16.70 0.24 15.51
C ALA A 180 15.55 -0.19 16.43
N PHE A 181 14.33 -0.31 15.90
CA PHE A 181 13.20 -0.82 16.67
C PHE A 181 13.38 -2.30 17.05
N LEU A 182 13.85 -3.13 16.12
CA LEU A 182 14.14 -4.54 16.39
C LEU A 182 15.24 -4.70 17.44
N HIS A 183 16.35 -3.96 17.32
CA HIS A 183 17.43 -3.96 18.30
C HIS A 183 16.99 -3.43 19.68
N ARG A 184 16.14 -2.39 19.72
CA ARG A 184 15.61 -1.87 20.97
C ARG A 184 14.70 -2.87 21.67
N LYS A 185 13.92 -3.64 20.90
CA LYS A 185 13.06 -4.70 21.43
C LYS A 185 13.86 -5.91 21.92
N GLU A 186 14.96 -6.28 21.25
CA GLU A 186 15.89 -7.29 21.74
C GLU A 186 16.62 -6.85 23.02
N ALA A 187 17.02 -5.59 23.12
CA ALA A 187 17.66 -5.04 24.32
C ALA A 187 16.71 -5.01 25.54
N ASP A 188 15.43 -4.68 25.34
CA ASP A 188 14.42 -4.65 26.41
C ASP A 188 14.03 -6.07 26.88
N VAL A 189 14.04 -7.06 25.97
CA VAL A 189 13.80 -8.47 26.30
C VAL A 189 15.01 -9.11 26.98
N GLY A 190 16.24 -8.72 26.62
CA GLY A 190 17.46 -9.17 27.29
C GLY A 190 17.69 -8.54 28.68
N GLY A 191 17.08 -7.38 28.96
CA GLY A 191 17.21 -6.68 30.25
C GLY A 191 16.28 -7.19 31.37
N ARG A 192 15.33 -8.09 31.07
CA ARG A 192 14.30 -8.50 32.02
C ARG A 192 14.41 -9.97 32.42
N ARG A 193 15.34 -10.27 33.34
CA ARG A 193 15.17 -11.12 34.55
C ARG A 193 16.54 -11.49 35.18
N PRO A 194 16.58 -11.86 36.48
CA PRO A 194 15.88 -11.25 37.61
C PRO A 194 16.83 -11.03 38.81
N GLY A 195 16.78 -9.85 39.43
CA GLY A 195 17.38 -9.67 40.76
C GLY A 195 16.62 -10.54 41.77
N LYS A 196 17.35 -11.46 42.41
CA LYS A 196 16.98 -12.05 43.71
C LYS A 196 17.08 -10.99 44.79
#